data_AF-A0A7J8IJ55-F1
#
_entry.id   AF-A0A7J8IJ55-F1
#
_cell.length_a   1.000
_cell.length_b   1.000
_cell.length_c   1.000
_cell.angle_alpha   90.00
_cell.angle_beta   90.00
_cell.angle_gamma   90.00
#
_symmetry.space_group_name_H-M   'P 1'
#
loop_
_entity.id
_entity.type
_entity.pdbx_description
1 polymer ?
#
loop_
_entity_poly.entity_id
_entity_poly.type
_entity_poly.pdbx_seq_one_letter_code
_entity_poly.pdbx_strand_id
1 'polypeptide(L)'
;MGSRIKQNPETTFEVYVEVAYPRTGGTLSDPEVQRQFPEDYGDQEVLQTLTKFCFPFYVDSLTVSQVGQNFTFVLTDIDSKQRFGFCRLSSGAKSCFCILSYLPWFEVFYKLLNILADYTTKGQESQWNELLDTLHRLPIPDPGMSVHLSVHSYFTVPDTRELPSIPENRNLTEYFVAVDVNNMLHLYASMLHERRILIICSKLSTLTACVHGSAAMLYPMFWQHVYIPVLPPHLLDYCCAPMPYLIGIHLSLMEKVRNMALDDVVILNVDTNTLETPFDDLQSLPNDVISALKNRLKKVSTTTGDGVARAFLKAQAAFFGSYRNALKIEPEEPITFCEEAFVSHYRSGAMRQFLQNATQLQLFKQFIDGRLDLLNSGEGFSDVFEEEINMGEYAGSDKLYHQWLSTVRKGSGAILNTVKTKANPAMKTVYKFAKDHAKMGIKEVKNRLKQKDIAENGCAPTMEEQLPKTAPSPLVEAKDPKLREDRRPITVHFGQMS
;
A
#
# COMPACT_ATOMS: atom_id res chain seq x y z
N MET A 1 -13.20 3.17 -4.86
CA MET A 1 -11.77 2.75 -5.04
C MET A 1 -11.31 1.95 -3.82
N GLY A 2 -11.20 0.61 -3.91
CA GLY A 2 -10.82 -0.22 -2.74
C GLY A 2 -9.32 -0.53 -2.58
N SER A 3 -8.54 -0.47 -3.66
CA SER A 3 -7.11 -0.78 -3.63
C SER A 3 -6.26 0.42 -3.18
N ARG A 4 -5.24 0.14 -2.36
CA ARG A 4 -4.23 1.11 -1.91
C ARG A 4 -3.00 1.18 -2.83
N ILE A 5 -3.03 0.47 -3.96
CA ILE A 5 -2.02 0.60 -5.01
C ILE A 5 -2.33 1.84 -5.87
N LYS A 6 -1.29 2.59 -6.23
CA LYS A 6 -1.40 3.73 -7.16
C LYS A 6 -1.57 3.19 -8.57
N GLN A 7 -2.68 3.55 -9.23
CA GLN A 7 -3.05 2.98 -10.53
C GLN A 7 -2.18 3.48 -11.68
N ASN A 8 -1.82 4.76 -11.65
CA ASN A 8 -1.02 5.41 -12.69
C ASN A 8 0.20 6.10 -12.05
N PRO A 9 1.24 5.35 -11.67
CA PRO A 9 2.51 5.94 -11.24
C PRO A 9 3.22 6.59 -12.45
N GLU A 10 3.97 7.66 -12.20
CA GLU A 10 4.66 8.44 -13.24
C GLU A 10 5.92 7.74 -13.75
N THR A 11 6.66 7.09 -12.85
CA THR A 11 7.92 6.39 -13.12
C THR A 11 7.89 4.98 -12.54
N THR A 12 8.77 4.11 -13.03
CA THR A 12 8.89 2.73 -12.53
C THR A 12 9.36 2.68 -11.08
N PHE A 13 10.19 3.62 -10.64
CA PHE A 13 10.58 3.83 -9.26
C PHE A 13 10.87 5.32 -9.02
N GLU A 14 10.78 5.76 -7.77
CA GLU A 14 11.01 7.15 -7.37
C GLU A 14 12.50 7.41 -7.10
N VAL A 15 13.13 6.55 -6.29
CA VAL A 15 14.53 6.68 -5.91
C VAL A 15 15.13 5.31 -5.56
N TYR A 16 16.40 5.13 -5.94
CA TYR A 16 17.28 4.08 -5.47
C TYR A 16 18.28 4.68 -4.49
N VAL A 17 18.59 3.98 -3.40
CA VAL A 17 19.62 4.38 -2.44
C VAL A 17 20.49 3.19 -2.01
N GLU A 18 21.77 3.47 -1.78
CA GLU A 18 22.66 2.62 -1.00
C GLU A 18 22.88 3.28 0.37
N VAL A 19 22.46 2.63 1.43
CA VAL A 19 22.58 3.14 2.81
C VAL A 19 23.59 2.30 3.57
N ALA A 20 24.50 2.91 4.31
CA ALA A 20 25.48 2.18 5.12
C ALA A 20 25.79 2.90 6.44
N TYR A 21 26.25 2.14 7.42
CA TYR A 21 26.84 2.69 8.63
C TYR A 21 28.25 3.25 8.34
N PRO A 22 28.56 4.50 8.70
CA PRO A 22 29.90 5.07 8.55
C PRO A 22 30.95 4.24 9.30
N ARG A 23 32.14 4.06 8.73
CA ARG A 23 33.26 3.29 9.34
C ARG A 23 34.08 4.09 10.37
N THR A 24 33.49 5.06 11.05
CA THR A 24 34.20 5.89 12.04
C THR A 24 34.33 5.16 13.38
N GLY A 25 35.56 5.13 13.93
CA GLY A 25 35.91 4.32 15.09
C GLY A 25 35.10 4.63 16.35
N GLY A 26 34.38 3.62 16.86
CA GLY A 26 33.99 3.50 18.26
C GLY A 26 32.63 4.06 18.69
N THR A 27 31.92 4.82 17.86
CA THR A 27 30.56 5.30 18.17
C THR A 27 29.55 4.74 17.16
N LEU A 28 28.37 4.31 17.63
CA LEU A 28 27.23 4.00 16.75
C LEU A 28 26.80 5.29 16.06
N SER A 29 27.25 5.50 14.83
CA SER A 29 26.75 6.56 13.95
C SER A 29 25.43 6.13 13.31
N ASP A 30 24.60 7.11 12.95
CA ASP A 30 23.37 6.85 12.19
C ASP A 30 23.70 6.36 10.77
N PRO A 31 22.84 5.53 10.17
CA PRO A 31 23.01 5.09 8.79
C PRO A 31 22.84 6.27 7.81
N GLU A 32 23.74 6.36 6.83
CA GLU A 32 23.79 7.45 5.86
C GLU A 32 23.64 6.94 4.43
N VAL A 33 22.99 7.74 3.57
CA VAL A 33 22.92 7.49 2.13
C VAL A 33 24.31 7.70 1.53
N GLN A 34 24.93 6.63 1.05
CA GLN A 34 26.25 6.66 0.40
C GLN A 34 26.15 6.98 -1.09
N ARG A 35 25.04 6.55 -1.70
CA ARG A 35 24.78 6.68 -3.13
C ARG A 35 23.28 6.72 -3.38
N GLN A 36 22.85 7.48 -4.39
CA GLN A 36 21.44 7.55 -4.79
C GLN A 36 21.30 7.66 -6.31
N PHE A 37 20.12 7.31 -6.82
CA PHE A 37 19.68 7.56 -8.19
C PHE A 37 18.18 7.85 -8.21
N PRO A 38 17.69 8.88 -8.94
CA PRO A 38 18.47 9.90 -9.65
C PRO A 38 19.37 10.72 -8.72
N GLU A 39 20.49 11.22 -9.24
CA GLU A 39 21.44 12.02 -8.43
C GLU A 39 20.79 13.31 -7.90
N ASP A 40 19.89 13.90 -8.68
CA ASP A 40 19.15 15.13 -8.39
C ASP A 40 17.85 14.89 -7.60
N TYR A 41 17.62 13.69 -7.06
CA TYR A 41 16.45 13.42 -6.22
C TYR A 41 16.39 14.38 -5.01
N GLY A 42 15.38 15.24 -5.01
CA GLY A 42 15.32 16.43 -4.14
C GLY A 42 14.59 16.26 -2.80
N ASP A 43 13.90 15.14 -2.56
CA ASP A 43 13.11 14.95 -1.33
C ASP A 43 13.97 14.44 -0.18
N GLN A 44 14.50 15.38 0.60
CA GLN A 44 15.36 15.10 1.76
C GLN A 44 14.61 14.39 2.91
N GLU A 45 13.30 14.60 3.06
CA GLU A 45 12.50 13.94 4.09
C GLU A 45 12.36 12.45 3.78
N VAL A 46 12.16 12.11 2.50
CA VAL A 46 12.17 10.73 2.03
C VAL A 46 13.54 10.09 2.25
N LEU A 47 14.64 10.74 1.84
CA LEU A 47 15.99 10.19 2.02
C LEU A 47 16.31 9.89 3.50
N GLN A 48 15.97 10.79 4.42
CA GLN A 48 16.13 10.56 5.87
C GLN A 48 15.23 9.44 6.40
N THR A 49 14.03 9.30 5.83
CA THR A 49 13.13 8.20 6.19
C THR A 49 13.70 6.86 5.71
N LEU A 50 14.23 6.80 4.48
CA LEU A 50 14.81 5.59 3.91
C LEU A 50 15.97 5.05 4.76
N THR A 51 16.83 5.90 5.32
CA THR A 51 17.94 5.43 6.17
C THR A 51 17.45 4.65 7.39
N LYS A 52 16.36 5.10 8.02
CA LYS A 52 15.76 4.46 9.19
C LYS A 52 14.98 3.18 8.85
N PHE A 53 14.28 3.17 7.70
CA PHE A 53 13.53 2.00 7.25
C PHE A 53 14.39 0.91 6.61
N CYS A 54 15.60 1.24 6.13
CA CYS A 54 16.60 0.26 5.69
C CYS A 54 17.18 -0.56 6.84
N PHE A 55 17.15 -0.05 8.08
CA PHE A 55 17.66 -0.72 9.27
C PHE A 55 16.61 -0.70 10.42
N PRO A 56 15.46 -1.36 10.27
CA PRO A 56 14.34 -1.24 11.20
C PRO A 56 14.47 -2.17 12.42
N PHE A 57 15.64 -2.21 13.05
CA PHE A 57 15.98 -3.08 14.18
C PHE A 57 17.10 -2.47 15.03
N TYR A 58 17.26 -2.95 16.28
CA TYR A 58 18.47 -2.66 17.06
C TYR A 58 19.67 -3.46 16.57
N VAL A 59 20.77 -2.76 16.33
CA VAL A 59 22.04 -3.32 15.86
C VAL A 59 22.77 -3.95 17.05
N ASP A 60 22.46 -5.20 17.32
CA ASP A 60 23.09 -5.98 18.39
C ASP A 60 23.90 -7.13 17.76
N SER A 61 25.04 -7.52 18.36
CA SER A 61 25.99 -8.49 17.78
C SER A 61 25.39 -9.86 17.43
N LEU A 62 24.20 -10.22 17.94
CA LEU A 62 23.50 -11.48 17.69
C LEU A 62 22.59 -11.44 16.45
N THR A 63 22.07 -10.26 16.06
CA THR A 63 21.19 -10.09 14.88
C THR A 63 21.97 -10.03 13.56
N VAL A 64 23.28 -9.80 13.65
CA VAL A 64 24.26 -9.62 12.56
C VAL A 64 24.58 -10.93 11.81
N SER A 65 24.12 -12.09 12.29
CA SER A 65 24.42 -13.41 11.70
C SER A 65 23.62 -13.74 10.42
N GLN A 66 22.68 -12.89 10.03
CA GLN A 66 21.80 -13.16 8.90
C GLN A 66 22.44 -12.74 7.56
N VAL A 67 22.72 -13.73 6.71
CA VAL A 67 23.28 -13.54 5.37
C VAL A 67 22.19 -12.99 4.45
N GLY A 68 22.47 -11.85 3.78
CA GLY A 68 21.78 -11.38 2.57
C GLY A 68 20.25 -11.52 2.56
N GLN A 69 19.53 -10.58 3.18
CA GLN A 69 18.07 -10.66 3.28
C GLN A 69 17.35 -9.64 2.40
N ASN A 70 16.29 -10.10 1.75
CA ASN A 70 15.34 -9.25 1.05
C ASN A 70 14.12 -8.99 1.94
N PHE A 71 13.69 -7.74 2.03
CA PHE A 71 12.45 -7.39 2.72
C PHE A 71 11.84 -6.15 2.06
N THR A 72 10.54 -5.91 2.27
CA THR A 72 9.87 -4.74 1.70
C THR A 72 9.07 -4.00 2.76
N PHE A 73 9.52 -2.79 3.12
CA PHE A 73 8.71 -1.86 3.91
C PHE A 73 7.73 -1.09 3.02
N VAL A 74 6.78 -0.39 3.64
CA VAL A 74 5.83 0.49 2.94
C VAL A 74 5.77 1.85 3.60
N LEU A 75 5.90 2.90 2.79
CA LEU A 75 5.56 4.27 3.17
C LEU A 75 4.17 4.60 2.60
N THR A 76 3.28 5.09 3.44
CA THR A 76 1.94 5.50 3.03
C THR A 76 1.94 6.98 2.68
N ASP A 77 1.41 7.35 1.51
CA ASP A 77 1.26 8.77 1.12
C ASP A 77 -0.04 9.40 1.64
N ILE A 78 -0.24 10.68 1.31
CA ILE A 78 -1.39 11.47 1.79
C ILE A 78 -2.75 10.96 1.28
N ASP A 79 -2.77 10.23 0.16
CA ASP A 79 -3.96 9.61 -0.42
C ASP A 79 -4.10 8.14 0.02
N SER A 80 -3.38 7.75 1.07
CA SER A 80 -3.30 6.39 1.60
C SER A 80 -2.76 5.35 0.61
N LYS A 81 -2.06 5.78 -0.45
CA LYS A 81 -1.42 4.89 -1.42
C LYS A 81 -0.06 4.42 -0.91
N GLN A 82 0.35 3.24 -1.36
CA GLN A 82 1.52 2.55 -0.86
C GLN A 82 2.72 2.79 -1.79
N ARG A 83 3.83 3.25 -1.20
CA ARG A 83 5.17 3.24 -1.78
C ARG A 83 5.96 2.11 -1.15
N PHE A 84 6.42 1.16 -1.95
CA PHE A 84 7.14 -0.03 -1.54
C PHE A 84 8.64 0.22 -1.54
N GLY A 85 9.28 0.08 -0.39
CA GLY A 85 10.74 0.12 -0.25
C GLY A 85 11.32 -1.28 -0.31
N PHE A 86 11.66 -1.74 -1.51
CA PHE A 86 12.28 -3.04 -1.73
C PHE A 86 13.73 -2.98 -1.27
N CYS A 87 14.12 -3.83 -0.33
CA CYS A 87 15.43 -3.80 0.29
C CYS A 87 16.20 -5.08 0.05
N ARG A 88 17.53 -4.95 -0.06
CA ARG A 88 18.51 -6.02 0.03
C ARG A 88 19.55 -5.63 1.08
N LEU A 89 19.46 -6.25 2.24
CA LEU A 89 20.40 -6.05 3.35
C LEU A 89 21.67 -6.88 3.13
N SER A 90 22.84 -6.27 3.31
CA SER A 90 24.12 -6.96 3.19
C SER A 90 24.32 -7.97 4.32
N SER A 91 25.22 -8.95 4.10
CA SER A 91 25.72 -9.77 5.20
C SER A 91 26.29 -8.88 6.32
N GLY A 92 25.96 -9.21 7.56
CA GLY A 92 26.37 -8.43 8.72
C GLY A 92 25.67 -7.09 8.89
N ALA A 93 24.60 -6.81 8.14
CA ALA A 93 23.77 -5.60 8.27
C ALA A 93 24.56 -4.28 8.21
N LYS A 94 25.65 -4.23 7.43
CA LYS A 94 26.52 -3.04 7.30
C LYS A 94 26.03 -2.06 6.24
N SER A 95 25.41 -2.57 5.19
CA SER A 95 24.80 -1.77 4.13
C SER A 95 23.46 -2.36 3.68
N CYS A 96 22.63 -1.51 3.08
CA CYS A 96 21.33 -1.88 2.52
C CYS A 96 21.13 -1.17 1.18
N PHE A 97 20.72 -1.93 0.17
CA PHE A 97 20.33 -1.40 -1.14
C PHE A 97 18.81 -1.31 -1.16
N CYS A 98 18.24 -0.15 -1.53
CA CYS A 98 16.80 0.05 -1.54
C CYS A 98 16.30 0.70 -2.83
N ILE A 99 15.19 0.19 -3.38
CA ILE A 99 14.41 0.86 -4.43
C ILE A 99 13.05 1.22 -3.84
N LEU A 100 12.68 2.51 -3.90
CA LEU A 100 11.36 2.99 -3.54
C LEU A 100 10.49 3.11 -4.81
N SER A 101 9.36 2.39 -4.86
CA SER A 101 8.46 2.40 -6.02
C SER A 101 7.00 2.25 -5.61
N TYR A 102 6.08 2.83 -6.39
CA TYR A 102 4.64 2.56 -6.27
C TYR A 102 4.21 1.22 -6.87
N LEU A 103 5.05 0.59 -7.70
CA LEU A 103 4.75 -0.67 -8.37
C LEU A 103 5.04 -1.85 -7.43
N PRO A 104 4.07 -2.73 -7.14
CA PRO A 104 4.23 -3.85 -6.21
C PRO A 104 4.95 -5.05 -6.86
N TRP A 105 6.08 -4.83 -7.54
CA TRP A 105 6.81 -5.86 -8.30
C TRP A 105 7.95 -6.50 -7.49
N PHE A 106 7.58 -7.19 -6.41
CA PHE A 106 8.53 -7.78 -5.44
C PHE A 106 9.64 -8.60 -6.11
N GLU A 107 9.28 -9.59 -6.92
CA GLU A 107 10.24 -10.50 -7.56
C GLU A 107 11.19 -9.76 -8.52
N VAL A 108 10.66 -8.78 -9.25
CA VAL A 108 11.43 -7.96 -10.19
C VAL A 108 12.45 -7.13 -9.43
N PHE A 109 12.01 -6.32 -8.46
CA PHE A 109 12.92 -5.42 -7.74
C PHE A 109 13.93 -6.18 -6.87
N TYR A 110 13.58 -7.32 -6.29
CA TYR A 110 14.55 -8.17 -5.60
C TYR A 110 15.62 -8.74 -6.55
N LYS A 111 15.26 -9.11 -7.78
CA LYS A 111 16.24 -9.54 -8.79
C LYS A 111 17.15 -8.36 -9.20
N LEU A 112 16.57 -7.18 -9.41
CA LEU A 112 17.33 -5.98 -9.76
C LEU A 112 18.29 -5.54 -8.66
N LEU A 113 17.86 -5.55 -7.39
CA LEU A 113 18.72 -5.24 -6.25
C LEU A 113 19.91 -6.19 -6.14
N ASN A 114 19.74 -7.48 -6.49
CA ASN A 114 20.86 -8.42 -6.55
C ASN A 114 21.87 -8.07 -7.66
N ILE A 115 21.38 -7.66 -8.83
CA ILE A 115 22.24 -7.23 -9.95
C ILE A 115 22.98 -5.94 -9.58
N LEU A 116 22.27 -4.94 -9.04
CA LEU A 116 22.86 -3.67 -8.63
C LEU A 116 23.92 -3.86 -7.56
N ALA A 117 23.66 -4.70 -6.55
CA ALA A 117 24.65 -5.00 -5.53
C ALA A 117 25.89 -5.72 -6.07
N ASP A 118 25.74 -6.58 -7.09
CA ASP A 118 26.86 -7.22 -7.78
C ASP A 118 27.70 -6.20 -8.57
N TYR A 119 27.04 -5.28 -9.28
CA TYR A 119 27.72 -4.17 -9.96
C TYR A 119 28.49 -3.27 -9.00
N THR A 120 27.88 -2.87 -7.88
CA THR A 120 28.54 -2.09 -6.83
C THR A 120 29.75 -2.83 -6.26
N THR A 121 29.63 -4.13 -5.99
CA THR A 121 30.73 -4.94 -5.45
C THR A 121 31.89 -5.09 -6.45
N LYS A 122 31.59 -5.15 -7.75
CA LYS A 122 32.58 -5.29 -8.84
C LYS A 122 33.11 -3.95 -9.36
N GLY A 123 32.62 -2.81 -8.87
CA GLY A 123 32.98 -1.48 -9.38
C GLY A 123 32.50 -1.22 -10.81
N GLN A 124 31.39 -1.81 -11.23
CA GLN A 124 30.83 -1.71 -12.58
C GLN A 124 29.89 -0.51 -12.73
N GLU A 125 30.47 0.69 -12.61
CA GLU A 125 29.77 1.98 -12.55
C GLU A 125 28.92 2.28 -13.80
N SER A 126 29.42 1.95 -14.99
CA SER A 126 28.70 2.19 -16.25
C SER A 126 27.43 1.34 -16.33
N GLN A 127 27.51 0.06 -15.98
CA GLN A 127 26.39 -0.88 -16.04
C GLN A 127 25.35 -0.57 -14.94
N TRP A 128 25.81 -0.16 -13.76
CA TRP A 128 24.92 0.31 -12.69
C TRP A 128 24.09 1.51 -13.16
N ASN A 129 24.73 2.51 -13.76
CA ASN A 129 24.05 3.71 -14.25
C ASN A 129 23.11 3.37 -15.41
N GLU A 130 23.58 2.64 -16.42
CA GLU A 130 22.77 2.25 -17.59
C GLU A 130 21.50 1.50 -17.17
N LEU A 131 21.59 0.59 -16.20
CA LEU A 131 20.46 -0.18 -15.70
C LEU A 131 19.40 0.72 -15.02
N LEU A 132 19.82 1.57 -14.08
CA LEU A 132 18.91 2.46 -13.35
C LEU A 132 18.28 3.51 -14.26
N ASP A 133 19.08 4.04 -15.18
CA ASP A 133 18.68 5.08 -16.11
C ASP A 133 17.71 4.56 -17.19
N THR A 134 17.95 3.35 -17.69
CA THR A 134 17.00 2.65 -18.58
C THR A 134 15.70 2.34 -17.86
N LEU A 135 15.78 1.82 -16.62
CA LEU A 135 14.60 1.47 -15.85
C LEU A 135 13.78 2.71 -15.48
N HIS A 136 14.41 3.81 -15.06
CA HIS A 136 13.73 5.02 -14.62
C HIS A 136 13.01 5.74 -15.78
N ARG A 137 13.59 5.73 -16.98
CA ARG A 137 12.97 6.31 -18.19
C ARG A 137 11.93 5.40 -18.86
N LEU A 138 11.85 4.13 -18.45
CA LEU A 138 10.90 3.19 -19.03
C LEU A 138 9.46 3.66 -18.76
N PRO A 139 8.64 3.91 -19.79
CA PRO A 139 7.20 4.11 -19.60
C PRO A 139 6.60 2.89 -18.94
N ILE A 140 5.64 3.06 -18.03
CA ILE A 140 5.04 1.93 -17.30
C ILE A 140 4.46 0.92 -18.30
N PRO A 141 5.05 -0.29 -18.41
CA PRO A 141 4.65 -1.28 -19.38
C PRO A 141 3.38 -2.03 -18.94
N ASP A 142 2.62 -2.53 -19.91
CA ASP A 142 1.40 -3.30 -19.64
C ASP A 142 1.72 -4.69 -19.05
N PRO A 143 0.80 -5.27 -18.25
CA PRO A 143 0.93 -6.64 -17.74
C PRO A 143 1.21 -7.68 -18.84
N GLY A 144 2.11 -8.62 -18.55
CA GLY A 144 2.51 -9.69 -19.48
C GLY A 144 3.55 -9.29 -20.53
N MET A 145 3.89 -8.01 -20.67
CA MET A 145 4.97 -7.58 -21.57
C MET A 145 6.34 -8.04 -21.06
N SER A 146 7.23 -8.43 -21.96
CA SER A 146 8.65 -8.68 -21.65
C SER A 146 9.45 -7.39 -21.77
N VAL A 147 10.12 -7.00 -20.69
CA VAL A 147 10.98 -5.81 -20.62
C VAL A 147 12.43 -6.25 -20.59
N HIS A 148 13.23 -5.80 -21.56
CA HIS A 148 14.67 -6.02 -21.60
C HIS A 148 15.39 -4.78 -21.08
N LEU A 149 16.15 -4.94 -20.00
CA LEU A 149 16.98 -3.88 -19.42
C LEU A 149 18.42 -3.95 -19.93
N SER A 150 18.89 -5.15 -20.28
CA SER A 150 20.17 -5.38 -20.95
C SER A 150 20.13 -6.70 -21.72
N VAL A 151 21.21 -7.04 -22.44
CA VAL A 151 21.33 -8.31 -23.20
C VAL A 151 21.07 -9.54 -22.31
N HIS A 152 21.41 -9.45 -21.01
CA HIS A 152 21.31 -10.56 -20.07
C HIS A 152 20.26 -10.35 -18.97
N SER A 153 19.54 -9.22 -18.98
CA SER A 153 18.56 -8.88 -17.95
C SER A 153 17.21 -8.53 -18.58
N TYR A 154 16.22 -9.37 -18.31
CA TYR A 154 14.83 -9.14 -18.66
C TYR A 154 13.88 -9.64 -17.56
N PHE A 155 12.65 -9.16 -17.60
CA PHE A 155 11.55 -9.62 -16.76
C PHE A 155 10.21 -9.46 -17.48
N THR A 156 9.22 -10.25 -17.06
CA THR A 156 7.83 -10.09 -17.50
C THR A 156 7.09 -9.24 -16.49
N VAL A 157 6.33 -8.24 -16.97
CA VAL A 157 5.54 -7.36 -16.11
C VAL A 157 4.45 -8.16 -15.40
N PRO A 158 4.41 -8.18 -14.06
CA PRO A 158 3.41 -8.95 -13.32
C PRO A 158 1.98 -8.45 -13.57
N ASP A 159 1.03 -9.39 -13.73
CA ASP A 159 -0.40 -9.07 -13.74
C ASP A 159 -0.98 -9.14 -12.33
N THR A 160 -1.26 -7.97 -11.75
CA THR A 160 -1.85 -7.87 -10.40
C THR A 160 -3.29 -8.39 -10.28
N ARG A 161 -3.92 -8.79 -11.40
CA ARG A 161 -5.25 -9.41 -11.43
C ARG A 161 -5.19 -10.92 -11.19
N GLU A 162 -4.02 -11.54 -11.38
CA GLU A 162 -3.83 -12.96 -11.13
C GLU A 162 -3.68 -13.26 -9.64
N LEU A 163 -4.10 -14.46 -9.23
CA LEU A 163 -3.89 -14.90 -7.86
C LEU A 163 -2.40 -15.21 -7.63
N PRO A 164 -1.85 -14.83 -6.46
CA PRO A 164 -0.47 -15.18 -6.13
C PRO A 164 -0.31 -16.71 -6.06
N SER A 165 0.74 -17.21 -6.69
CA SER A 165 1.07 -18.63 -6.78
C SER A 165 2.32 -18.99 -5.98
N ILE A 166 2.37 -20.20 -5.42
CA ILE A 166 3.55 -20.77 -4.74
C ILE A 166 4.25 -21.73 -5.71
N PRO A 167 5.58 -21.59 -5.96
CA PRO A 167 6.54 -20.75 -5.23
C PRO A 167 6.85 -19.37 -5.84
N GLU A 168 6.16 -18.96 -6.90
CA GLU A 168 6.50 -17.77 -7.70
C GLU A 168 6.39 -16.47 -6.89
N ASN A 169 5.33 -16.32 -6.09
CA ASN A 169 5.11 -15.19 -5.22
C ASN A 169 5.87 -15.38 -3.90
N ARG A 170 6.93 -14.58 -3.69
CA ARG A 170 7.78 -14.73 -2.50
C ARG A 170 7.07 -14.46 -1.20
N ASN A 171 6.16 -13.48 -1.16
CA ASN A 171 5.46 -13.10 0.06
C ASN A 171 4.53 -14.23 0.54
N LEU A 172 3.70 -14.76 -0.36
CA LEU A 172 2.80 -15.87 -0.04
C LEU A 172 3.58 -17.16 0.28
N THR A 173 4.64 -17.44 -0.47
CA THR A 173 5.47 -18.63 -0.25
C THR A 173 6.12 -18.61 1.13
N GLU A 174 6.79 -17.52 1.48
CA GLU A 174 7.46 -17.37 2.78
C GLU A 174 6.43 -17.34 3.93
N TYR A 175 5.29 -16.67 3.76
CA TYR A 175 4.20 -16.67 4.74
C TYR A 175 3.68 -18.08 5.01
N PHE A 176 3.39 -18.85 3.95
CA PHE A 176 2.85 -20.21 4.06
C PHE A 176 3.87 -21.19 4.66
N VAL A 177 5.17 -20.99 4.40
CA VAL A 177 6.24 -21.80 4.98
C VAL A 177 6.47 -21.48 6.46
N ALA A 178 6.38 -20.20 6.84
CA ALA A 178 6.74 -19.75 8.18
C ALA A 178 5.59 -19.83 9.20
N VAL A 179 4.33 -19.73 8.77
CA VAL A 179 3.17 -19.63 9.66
C VAL A 179 2.28 -20.87 9.56
N ASP A 180 2.01 -21.48 10.71
CA ASP A 180 1.13 -22.64 10.81
C ASP A 180 -0.29 -22.32 10.33
N VAL A 181 -0.94 -23.31 9.70
CA VAL A 181 -2.32 -23.17 9.20
C VAL A 181 -3.28 -22.61 10.25
N ASN A 182 -3.16 -23.03 11.52
CA ASN A 182 -4.03 -22.49 12.58
C ASN A 182 -3.79 -20.98 12.80
N ASN A 183 -2.52 -20.54 12.82
CA ASN A 183 -2.17 -19.14 12.99
C ASN A 183 -2.58 -18.31 11.77
N MET A 184 -2.49 -18.87 10.55
CA MET A 184 -3.02 -18.23 9.34
C MET A 184 -4.53 -17.96 9.47
N LEU A 185 -5.29 -18.92 10.00
CA LEU A 185 -6.73 -18.78 10.24
C LEU A 185 -7.03 -17.72 11.31
N HIS A 186 -6.24 -17.68 12.40
CA HIS A 186 -6.38 -16.64 13.43
C HIS A 186 -6.07 -15.24 12.90
N LEU A 187 -5.00 -15.06 12.12
CA LEU A 187 -4.70 -13.78 11.47
C LEU A 187 -5.83 -13.35 10.54
N TYR A 188 -6.31 -14.27 9.71
CA TYR A 188 -7.42 -14.00 8.80
C TYR A 188 -8.69 -13.60 9.56
N ALA A 189 -9.06 -14.33 10.62
CA ALA A 189 -10.20 -13.98 11.46
C ALA A 189 -10.03 -12.62 12.14
N SER A 190 -8.83 -12.31 12.64
CA SER A 190 -8.52 -11.02 13.26
C SER A 190 -8.62 -9.87 12.26
N MET A 191 -8.20 -10.08 11.00
CA MET A 191 -8.36 -9.08 9.95
C MET A 191 -9.83 -8.85 9.58
N LEU A 192 -10.65 -9.91 9.56
CA LEU A 192 -12.10 -9.81 9.34
C LEU A 192 -12.86 -9.13 10.49
N HIS A 193 -12.20 -8.88 11.62
CA HIS A 193 -12.72 -8.07 12.72
C HIS A 193 -11.99 -6.73 12.86
N GLU A 194 -11.15 -6.37 11.89
CA GLU A 194 -10.30 -5.17 11.90
C GLU A 194 -9.59 -4.97 13.26
N ARG A 195 -8.96 -6.03 13.78
CA ARG A 195 -8.19 -5.96 15.02
C ARG A 195 -6.90 -5.14 14.85
N ARG A 196 -6.31 -4.78 15.99
CA ARG A 196 -4.92 -4.33 16.08
C ARG A 196 -4.02 -5.55 16.08
N ILE A 197 -3.28 -5.75 14.99
CA ILE A 197 -2.49 -6.97 14.73
C ILE A 197 -1.01 -6.61 14.66
N LEU A 198 -0.22 -7.26 15.51
CA LEU A 198 1.23 -7.16 15.57
C LEU A 198 1.87 -8.50 15.18
N ILE A 199 2.68 -8.50 14.12
CA ILE A 199 3.47 -9.66 13.70
C ILE A 199 4.93 -9.43 14.11
N ILE A 200 5.56 -10.44 14.70
CA ILE A 200 6.91 -10.37 15.25
C ILE A 200 7.75 -11.49 14.64
N CYS A 201 8.95 -11.18 14.16
CA CYS A 201 9.89 -12.17 13.64
C CYS A 201 11.33 -11.66 13.73
N SER A 202 12.30 -12.57 13.90
CA SER A 202 13.73 -12.23 13.86
C SER A 202 14.31 -12.06 12.46
N LYS A 203 13.56 -12.42 11.40
CA LYS A 203 13.99 -12.27 10.01
C LYS A 203 13.09 -11.25 9.32
N LEU A 204 13.68 -10.20 8.75
CA LEU A 204 12.91 -9.14 8.08
C LEU A 204 12.19 -9.65 6.82
N SER A 205 12.82 -10.61 6.13
CA SER A 205 12.22 -11.27 4.96
C SER A 205 10.90 -11.94 5.32
N THR A 206 10.92 -12.77 6.36
CA THR A 206 9.76 -13.50 6.85
C THR A 206 8.72 -12.55 7.44
N LEU A 207 9.15 -11.56 8.22
CA LEU A 207 8.28 -10.54 8.81
C LEU A 207 7.42 -9.83 7.76
N THR A 208 8.08 -9.19 6.78
CA THR A 208 7.38 -8.41 5.76
C THR A 208 6.57 -9.31 4.83
N ALA A 209 7.08 -10.51 4.51
CA ALA A 209 6.32 -11.49 3.75
C ALA A 209 5.05 -11.94 4.46
N CYS A 210 5.07 -12.15 5.78
CA CYS A 210 3.88 -12.48 6.55
C CYS A 210 2.85 -11.35 6.52
N VAL A 211 3.28 -10.09 6.65
CA VAL A 211 2.37 -8.94 6.58
C VAL A 211 1.74 -8.81 5.19
N HIS A 212 2.54 -8.81 4.12
CA HIS A 212 2.03 -8.71 2.75
C HIS A 212 1.20 -9.94 2.34
N GLY A 213 1.68 -11.14 2.66
CA GLY A 213 1.06 -12.41 2.31
C GLY A 213 -0.28 -12.62 3.02
N SER A 214 -0.37 -12.31 4.32
CA SER A 214 -1.63 -12.39 5.07
C SER A 214 -2.65 -11.36 4.57
N ALA A 215 -2.24 -10.10 4.35
CA ALA A 215 -3.13 -9.05 3.83
C ALA A 215 -3.67 -9.37 2.43
N ALA A 216 -2.87 -10.02 1.57
CA ALA A 216 -3.29 -10.44 0.23
C ALA A 216 -4.43 -11.48 0.26
N MET A 217 -4.57 -12.25 1.34
CA MET A 217 -5.66 -13.23 1.50
C MET A 217 -7.04 -12.59 1.72
N LEU A 218 -7.11 -11.27 1.89
CA LEU A 218 -8.36 -10.50 1.95
C LEU A 218 -8.95 -10.21 0.58
N TYR A 219 -8.24 -10.49 -0.52
CA TYR A 219 -8.72 -10.23 -1.88
C TYR A 219 -10.16 -10.78 -2.08
N PRO A 220 -11.10 -10.00 -2.64
CA PRO A 220 -10.94 -8.73 -3.38
C PRO A 220 -10.91 -7.47 -2.50
N MET A 221 -10.92 -7.63 -1.18
CA MET A 221 -10.85 -6.55 -0.21
C MET A 221 -9.39 -6.30 0.15
N PHE A 222 -9.12 -5.11 0.68
CA PHE A 222 -7.78 -4.70 1.08
C PHE A 222 -7.83 -4.09 2.47
N TRP A 223 -6.76 -4.23 3.23
CA TRP A 223 -6.64 -3.59 4.54
C TRP A 223 -6.61 -2.05 4.39
N GLN A 224 -7.56 -1.37 5.04
CA GLN A 224 -7.77 0.07 4.83
C GLN A 224 -7.11 0.96 5.88
N HIS A 225 -6.78 0.40 7.06
CA HIS A 225 -6.26 1.18 8.18
C HIS A 225 -4.72 1.24 8.17
N VAL A 226 -4.10 1.47 9.34
CA VAL A 226 -2.64 1.57 9.46
C VAL A 226 -2.00 0.26 8.97
N TYR A 227 -1.05 0.37 8.04
CA TYR A 227 -0.38 -0.75 7.40
C TYR A 227 1.12 -0.48 7.35
N ILE A 228 1.89 -1.17 8.19
CA ILE A 228 3.34 -0.97 8.32
C ILE A 228 4.02 -2.34 8.36
N PRO A 229 4.46 -2.89 7.21
CA PRO A 229 5.06 -4.23 7.14
C PRO A 229 6.28 -4.44 8.03
N VAL A 230 7.01 -3.36 8.30
CA VAL A 230 8.07 -3.34 9.30
C VAL A 230 8.20 -1.94 9.88
N LEU A 231 8.07 -1.82 11.20
CA LEU A 231 8.09 -0.57 11.93
C LEU A 231 9.49 -0.33 12.54
N PRO A 232 10.18 0.76 12.17
CA PRO A 232 11.50 1.07 12.71
C PRO A 232 11.43 1.53 14.18
N PRO A 233 12.55 1.46 14.93
CA PRO A 233 12.57 1.69 16.38
C PRO A 233 12.04 3.05 16.82
N HIS A 234 12.28 4.11 16.03
CA HIS A 234 11.87 5.48 16.35
C HIS A 234 10.37 5.72 16.19
N LEU A 235 9.62 4.76 15.65
CA LEU A 235 8.17 4.84 15.46
C LEU A 235 7.41 3.83 16.32
N LEU A 236 8.05 3.17 17.31
CA LEU A 236 7.40 2.13 18.11
C LEU A 236 6.14 2.62 18.86
N ASP A 237 6.05 3.91 19.18
CA ASP A 237 4.86 4.50 19.82
C ASP A 237 3.59 4.36 18.96
N TYR A 238 3.72 4.11 17.65
CA TYR A 238 2.58 3.81 16.78
C TYR A 238 1.90 2.48 17.11
N CYS A 239 2.54 1.58 17.86
CA CYS A 239 1.88 0.37 18.38
C CYS A 239 0.77 0.71 19.39
N CYS A 240 0.86 1.85 20.09
CA CYS A 240 -0.15 2.30 21.05
C CYS A 240 -1.40 2.90 20.39
N ALA A 241 -1.43 2.94 19.07
CA ALA A 241 -2.45 3.65 18.36
C ALA A 241 -3.81 2.88 18.44
N PRO A 242 -4.95 3.58 18.66
CA PRO A 242 -6.21 2.94 19.03
C PRO A 242 -7.02 2.38 17.86
N MET A 243 -6.81 2.89 16.64
CA MET A 243 -7.50 2.38 15.45
C MET A 243 -6.90 1.03 14.99
N PRO A 244 -7.61 0.28 14.12
CA PRO A 244 -7.07 -0.97 13.60
C PRO A 244 -5.72 -0.76 12.93
N TYR A 245 -4.82 -1.73 13.09
CA TYR A 245 -3.54 -1.71 12.41
C TYR A 245 -3.06 -3.12 12.06
N LEU A 246 -2.24 -3.21 11.04
CA LEU A 246 -1.44 -4.38 10.72
C LEU A 246 0.03 -3.94 10.66
N ILE A 247 0.77 -4.29 11.71
CA ILE A 247 2.14 -3.82 11.93
C ILE A 247 3.08 -5.03 12.10
N GLY A 248 4.23 -4.98 11.43
CA GLY A 248 5.35 -5.88 11.70
C GLY A 248 6.43 -5.20 12.55
N ILE A 249 6.99 -5.90 13.53
CA ILE A 249 8.20 -5.46 14.25
C ILE A 249 9.26 -6.55 14.24
N HIS A 250 10.53 -6.14 14.17
CA HIS A 250 11.63 -7.07 14.35
C HIS A 250 11.69 -7.56 15.82
N LEU A 251 12.08 -8.82 16.04
CA LEU A 251 12.11 -9.44 17.37
C LEU A 251 12.93 -8.65 18.40
N SER A 252 14.02 -7.98 17.98
CA SER A 252 14.83 -7.14 18.91
C SER A 252 14.07 -5.95 19.49
N LEU A 253 12.91 -5.59 18.94
CA LEU A 253 12.05 -4.51 19.45
C LEU A 253 10.97 -5.02 20.42
N MET A 254 10.77 -6.34 20.51
CA MET A 254 9.68 -6.96 21.26
C MET A 254 9.70 -6.57 22.74
N GLU A 255 10.86 -6.52 23.39
CA GLU A 255 10.96 -6.16 24.81
C GLU A 255 10.46 -4.74 25.08
N LYS A 256 10.79 -3.79 24.21
CA LYS A 256 10.29 -2.42 24.33
C LYS A 256 8.79 -2.35 24.14
N VAL A 257 8.26 -3.09 23.16
CA VAL A 257 6.83 -3.12 22.86
C VAL A 257 6.03 -3.81 23.98
N ARG A 258 6.57 -4.85 24.62
CA ARG A 258 5.95 -5.47 25.81
C ARG A 258 5.86 -4.54 27.01
N ASN A 259 6.77 -3.58 27.13
CA ASN A 259 6.73 -2.56 28.17
C ASN A 259 5.74 -1.42 27.87
N MET A 260 5.17 -1.39 26.66
CA MET A 260 4.10 -0.47 26.31
C MET A 260 2.75 -1.04 26.78
N ALA A 261 1.84 -0.16 27.21
CA ALA A 261 0.48 -0.55 27.55
C ALA A 261 -0.33 -0.85 26.28
N LEU A 262 -0.18 -2.06 25.76
CA LEU A 262 -0.92 -2.56 24.61
C LEU A 262 -2.15 -3.35 25.05
N ASP A 263 -3.27 -2.65 25.22
CA ASP A 263 -4.56 -3.31 25.46
C ASP A 263 -5.14 -3.84 24.15
N ASP A 264 -5.83 -4.97 24.17
CA ASP A 264 -6.60 -5.55 23.07
C ASP A 264 -5.87 -5.62 21.70
N VAL A 265 -4.66 -6.19 21.70
CA VAL A 265 -3.81 -6.42 20.51
C VAL A 265 -3.66 -7.93 20.27
N VAL A 266 -3.79 -8.34 19.01
CA VAL A 266 -3.45 -9.69 18.54
C VAL A 266 -1.96 -9.73 18.21
N ILE A 267 -1.21 -10.62 18.83
CA ILE A 267 0.25 -10.73 18.64
C ILE A 267 0.59 -12.12 18.11
N LEU A 268 1.27 -12.17 16.96
CA LEU A 268 1.85 -13.40 16.43
C LEU A 268 3.37 -13.31 16.47
N ASN A 269 4.01 -14.18 17.26
CA ASN A 269 5.43 -14.45 17.14
C ASN A 269 5.65 -15.58 16.13
N VAL A 270 6.17 -15.24 14.95
CA VAL A 270 6.39 -16.17 13.85
C VAL A 270 7.52 -17.15 14.15
N ASP A 271 8.56 -16.72 14.89
CA ASP A 271 9.70 -17.57 15.23
C ASP A 271 9.29 -18.80 16.06
N THR A 272 8.29 -18.63 16.93
CA THR A 272 7.76 -19.68 17.80
C THR A 272 6.37 -20.17 17.40
N ASN A 273 5.80 -19.64 16.32
CA ASN A 273 4.40 -19.86 15.92
C ASN A 273 3.40 -19.69 17.09
N THR A 274 3.67 -18.74 17.98
CA THR A 274 2.84 -18.49 19.16
C THR A 274 1.95 -17.28 18.90
N LEU A 275 0.64 -17.47 19.01
CA LEU A 275 -0.35 -16.42 18.85
C LEU A 275 -1.05 -16.12 20.18
N GLU A 276 -1.06 -14.85 20.56
CA GLU A 276 -1.74 -14.32 21.73
C GLU A 276 -2.88 -13.41 21.25
N THR A 277 -4.10 -13.71 21.69
CA THR A 277 -5.30 -12.92 21.36
C THR A 277 -6.24 -12.89 22.55
N PRO A 278 -6.79 -11.71 22.93
CA PRO A 278 -7.85 -11.61 23.94
C PRO A 278 -9.25 -11.87 23.35
N PHE A 279 -9.34 -12.17 22.04
CA PHE A 279 -10.60 -12.32 21.31
C PHE A 279 -10.82 -13.75 20.80
N ASP A 280 -12.09 -14.17 20.75
CA ASP A 280 -12.55 -15.43 20.17
C ASP A 280 -12.98 -15.28 18.69
N ASP A 281 -12.26 -14.45 17.93
CA ASP A 281 -12.62 -14.06 16.56
C ASP A 281 -12.80 -15.26 15.63
N LEU A 282 -11.86 -16.22 15.67
CA LEU A 282 -11.90 -17.39 14.80
C LEU A 282 -13.11 -18.29 15.10
N GLN A 283 -13.46 -18.43 16.37
CA GLN A 283 -14.58 -19.23 16.85
C GLN A 283 -15.93 -18.59 16.51
N SER A 284 -15.96 -17.26 16.37
CA SER A 284 -17.16 -16.51 15.98
C SER A 284 -17.51 -16.65 14.50
N LEU A 285 -16.54 -17.05 13.65
CA LEU A 285 -16.77 -17.22 12.22
C LEU A 285 -17.57 -18.50 11.92
N PRO A 286 -18.40 -18.51 10.86
CA PRO A 286 -19.07 -19.70 10.35
C PRO A 286 -18.14 -20.91 10.19
N ASN A 287 -18.35 -21.93 11.04
CA ASN A 287 -17.46 -23.09 11.17
C ASN A 287 -17.36 -23.94 9.90
N ASP A 288 -18.40 -23.99 9.09
CA ASP A 288 -18.42 -24.70 7.81
C ASP A 288 -17.42 -24.10 6.83
N VAL A 289 -17.37 -22.76 6.74
CA VAL A 289 -16.42 -22.03 5.89
C VAL A 289 -14.99 -22.21 6.40
N ILE A 290 -14.77 -22.04 7.71
CA ILE A 290 -13.44 -22.20 8.32
C ILE A 290 -12.92 -23.63 8.22
N SER A 291 -13.78 -24.63 8.43
CA SER A 291 -13.40 -26.04 8.29
C SER A 291 -13.04 -26.38 6.85
N ALA A 292 -13.80 -25.88 5.87
CA ALA A 292 -13.49 -26.06 4.46
C ALA A 292 -12.16 -25.41 4.08
N LEU A 293 -11.89 -24.19 4.55
CA LEU A 293 -10.62 -23.48 4.36
C LEU A 293 -9.45 -24.26 4.97
N LYS A 294 -9.55 -24.64 6.25
CA LYS A 294 -8.55 -25.42 6.97
C LYS A 294 -8.23 -26.74 6.26
N ASN A 295 -9.24 -27.44 5.76
CA ASN A 295 -9.07 -28.70 5.05
C ASN A 295 -8.35 -28.53 3.70
N ARG A 296 -8.54 -27.40 3.00
CA ARG A 296 -7.80 -27.09 1.77
C ARG A 296 -6.34 -26.73 2.09
N LEU A 297 -6.09 -25.92 3.11
CA LEU A 297 -4.73 -25.51 3.48
C LEU A 297 -3.86 -26.68 3.99
N LYS A 298 -4.47 -27.73 4.57
CA LYS A 298 -3.74 -28.93 5.00
C LYS A 298 -3.41 -29.93 3.89
N LYS A 299 -4.03 -29.80 2.71
CA LYS A 299 -3.85 -30.75 1.61
C LYS A 299 -2.73 -30.27 0.69
N VAL A 300 -1.63 -31.01 0.63
CA VAL A 300 -0.45 -30.67 -0.20
C VAL A 300 -0.84 -30.42 -1.67
N SER A 301 -1.71 -31.25 -2.24
CA SER A 301 -2.18 -31.12 -3.63
C SER A 301 -2.94 -29.83 -3.95
N THR A 302 -3.42 -29.12 -2.92
CA THR A 302 -4.13 -27.84 -3.08
C THR A 302 -3.32 -26.66 -2.58
N THR A 303 -2.02 -26.83 -2.31
CA THR A 303 -1.14 -25.76 -1.78
C THR A 303 -0.04 -25.32 -2.74
N THR A 304 0.14 -26.01 -3.86
CA THR A 304 1.04 -25.58 -4.96
C THR A 304 0.31 -24.71 -5.97
N GLY A 305 1.02 -23.84 -6.69
CA GLY A 305 0.41 -22.88 -7.61
C GLY A 305 -0.48 -21.90 -6.85
N ASP A 306 -1.64 -21.56 -7.40
CA ASP A 306 -2.59 -20.62 -6.78
C ASP A 306 -3.44 -21.20 -5.65
N GLY A 307 -3.22 -22.47 -5.28
CA GLY A 307 -4.15 -23.23 -4.44
C GLY A 307 -4.41 -22.64 -3.05
N VAL A 308 -3.38 -22.05 -2.41
CA VAL A 308 -3.52 -21.34 -1.13
C VAL A 308 -4.39 -20.09 -1.30
N ALA A 309 -4.05 -19.21 -2.25
CA ALA A 309 -4.79 -17.99 -2.52
C ALA A 309 -6.24 -18.29 -2.92
N ARG A 310 -6.45 -19.32 -3.74
CA ARG A 310 -7.77 -19.81 -4.16
C ARG A 310 -8.58 -20.38 -3.00
N ALA A 311 -7.95 -20.99 -1.99
CA ALA A 311 -8.66 -21.44 -0.80
C ALA A 311 -9.24 -20.26 0.00
N PHE A 312 -8.46 -19.20 0.20
CA PHE A 312 -8.92 -17.96 0.84
C PHE A 312 -9.96 -17.23 -0.02
N LEU A 313 -9.78 -17.17 -1.35
CA LEU A 313 -10.77 -16.61 -2.27
C LEU A 313 -12.14 -17.29 -2.13
N LYS A 314 -12.17 -18.62 -2.02
CA LYS A 314 -13.39 -19.39 -1.78
C LYS A 314 -14.02 -19.07 -0.43
N ALA A 315 -13.22 -18.86 0.61
CA ALA A 315 -13.72 -18.42 1.91
C ALA A 315 -14.31 -17.01 1.84
N GLN A 316 -13.63 -16.06 1.18
CA GLN A 316 -14.13 -14.71 0.91
C GLN A 316 -15.47 -14.75 0.15
N ALA A 317 -15.57 -15.58 -0.90
CA ALA A 317 -16.81 -15.73 -1.67
C ALA A 317 -17.94 -16.34 -0.82
N ALA A 318 -17.63 -17.28 0.06
CA ALA A 318 -18.60 -17.86 0.99
C ALA A 318 -19.11 -16.86 2.05
N PHE A 319 -18.22 -16.00 2.55
CA PHE A 319 -18.55 -14.99 3.55
C PHE A 319 -19.31 -13.80 2.96
N PHE A 320 -18.89 -13.31 1.81
CA PHE A 320 -19.35 -12.02 1.28
C PHE A 320 -20.12 -12.13 -0.04
N GLY A 321 -20.18 -13.30 -0.67
CA GLY A 321 -20.79 -13.47 -2.00
C GLY A 321 -22.27 -13.09 -2.08
N SER A 322 -23.00 -13.15 -0.96
CA SER A 322 -24.40 -12.70 -0.89
C SER A 322 -24.58 -11.20 -1.07
N TYR A 323 -23.50 -10.40 -1.14
CA TYR A 323 -23.57 -8.96 -1.36
C TYR A 323 -24.33 -8.60 -2.65
N ARG A 324 -24.24 -9.45 -3.69
CA ARG A 324 -24.97 -9.27 -4.95
C ARG A 324 -26.48 -9.22 -4.74
N ASN A 325 -27.01 -10.03 -3.82
CA ASN A 325 -28.45 -10.08 -3.54
C ASN A 325 -28.95 -8.82 -2.81
N ALA A 326 -28.03 -8.03 -2.26
CA ALA A 326 -28.32 -6.77 -1.59
C ALA A 326 -28.18 -5.55 -2.49
N LEU A 327 -27.82 -5.74 -3.77
CA LEU A 327 -27.81 -4.66 -4.76
C LEU A 327 -29.24 -4.31 -5.17
N LYS A 328 -29.64 -3.06 -4.97
CA LYS A 328 -30.90 -2.49 -5.46
C LYS A 328 -30.66 -1.91 -6.84
N ILE A 329 -31.27 -2.54 -7.85
CA ILE A 329 -31.21 -2.12 -9.24
C ILE A 329 -32.61 -1.68 -9.64
N GLU A 330 -32.84 -0.36 -9.59
CA GLU A 330 -34.10 0.25 -9.98
C GLU A 330 -33.91 0.98 -11.33
N PRO A 331 -34.88 0.92 -12.25
CA PRO A 331 -34.79 1.66 -13.50
C PRO A 331 -34.59 3.17 -13.23
N GLU A 332 -33.71 3.81 -13.99
CA GLU A 332 -33.42 5.26 -13.94
C GLU A 332 -32.73 5.79 -12.67
N GLU A 333 -32.55 4.96 -11.64
CA GLU A 333 -31.82 5.30 -10.41
C GLU A 333 -30.41 4.66 -10.40
N PRO A 334 -29.43 5.24 -9.69
CA PRO A 334 -28.14 4.60 -9.50
C PRO A 334 -28.31 3.32 -8.67
N ILE A 335 -27.51 2.31 -9.01
CA ILE A 335 -27.43 1.07 -8.24
C ILE A 335 -26.92 1.41 -6.84
N THR A 336 -27.61 0.89 -5.82
CA THR A 336 -27.27 1.09 -4.40
C THR A 336 -27.14 -0.25 -3.67
N PHE A 337 -26.55 -0.23 -2.48
CA PHE A 337 -26.42 -1.41 -1.62
C PHE A 337 -27.38 -1.29 -0.41
N CYS A 338 -28.13 -2.34 -0.14
CA CYS A 338 -29.11 -2.40 0.95
C CYS A 338 -28.59 -3.26 2.11
N GLU A 339 -28.06 -2.62 3.16
CA GLU A 339 -27.51 -3.30 4.33
C GLU A 339 -28.54 -4.23 5.02
N GLU A 340 -29.80 -3.81 5.12
CA GLU A 340 -30.87 -4.63 5.69
C GLU A 340 -31.10 -5.92 4.88
N ALA A 341 -31.05 -5.83 3.54
CA ALA A 341 -31.17 -7.00 2.66
C ALA A 341 -29.95 -7.93 2.80
N PHE A 342 -28.75 -7.36 2.97
CA PHE A 342 -27.53 -8.13 3.16
C PHE A 342 -27.53 -8.92 4.46
N VAL A 343 -27.89 -8.27 5.59
CA VAL A 343 -27.87 -8.89 6.92
C VAL A 343 -29.05 -9.87 7.12
N SER A 344 -30.17 -9.68 6.41
CA SER A 344 -31.34 -10.57 6.49
C SER A 344 -31.20 -11.86 5.68
N HIS A 345 -30.25 -11.92 4.74
CA HIS A 345 -30.05 -13.06 3.85
C HIS A 345 -28.98 -14.03 4.39
N TYR A 346 -29.35 -14.90 5.34
CA TYR A 346 -28.43 -15.84 6.00
C TYR A 346 -28.90 -17.30 5.96
N ARG A 347 -27.93 -18.23 5.95
CA ARG A 347 -28.18 -19.69 6.05
C ARG A 347 -28.10 -20.23 7.48
N SER A 348 -27.46 -19.48 8.39
CA SER A 348 -27.24 -19.89 9.78
C SER A 348 -27.17 -18.66 10.71
N GLY A 349 -27.37 -18.87 12.02
CA GLY A 349 -27.27 -17.80 13.02
C GLY A 349 -25.86 -17.18 13.10
N ALA A 350 -24.81 -18.00 12.99
CA ALA A 350 -23.42 -17.53 12.94
C ALA A 350 -23.17 -16.63 11.71
N MET A 351 -23.71 -17.01 10.54
CA MET A 351 -23.60 -16.18 9.34
C MET A 351 -24.34 -14.85 9.50
N ARG A 352 -25.52 -14.83 10.13
CA ARG A 352 -26.23 -13.58 10.42
C ARG A 352 -25.37 -12.63 11.26
N GLN A 353 -24.77 -13.13 12.34
CA GLN A 353 -23.91 -12.32 13.20
C GLN A 353 -22.67 -11.83 12.46
N PHE A 354 -22.05 -12.70 11.65
CA PHE A 354 -20.94 -12.33 10.78
C PHE A 354 -21.30 -11.21 9.80
N LEU A 355 -22.41 -11.34 9.07
CA LEU A 355 -22.86 -10.33 8.10
C LEU A 355 -23.20 -9.00 8.78
N GLN A 356 -23.74 -9.03 10.00
CA GLN A 356 -23.97 -7.83 10.79
C GLN A 356 -22.65 -7.14 11.14
N ASN A 357 -21.65 -7.89 11.63
CA ASN A 357 -20.32 -7.36 11.91
C ASN A 357 -19.64 -6.82 10.63
N ALA A 358 -19.82 -7.52 9.50
CA ALA A 358 -19.24 -7.14 8.21
C ALA A 358 -19.63 -5.73 7.76
N THR A 359 -20.87 -5.29 8.03
CA THR A 359 -21.32 -3.91 7.70
C THR A 359 -20.51 -2.82 8.38
N GLN A 360 -19.83 -3.14 9.49
CA GLN A 360 -19.02 -2.20 10.26
C GLN A 360 -17.56 -2.15 9.80
N LEU A 361 -17.15 -3.04 8.90
CA LEU A 361 -15.77 -3.14 8.45
C LEU A 361 -15.46 -2.12 7.37
N GLN A 362 -14.39 -1.36 7.55
CA GLN A 362 -13.93 -0.41 6.53
C GLN A 362 -13.48 -1.13 5.25
N LEU A 363 -12.85 -2.30 5.36
CA LEU A 363 -12.44 -3.12 4.21
C LEU A 363 -13.64 -3.57 3.35
N PHE A 364 -14.78 -3.85 3.98
CA PHE A 364 -16.00 -4.24 3.27
C PHE A 364 -16.69 -3.02 2.67
N LYS A 365 -16.74 -1.92 3.42
CA LYS A 365 -17.29 -0.65 2.94
C LYS A 365 -16.60 -0.17 1.66
N GLN A 366 -15.27 -0.17 1.63
CA GLN A 366 -14.50 0.24 0.45
C GLN A 366 -14.68 -0.72 -0.74
N PHE A 367 -14.85 -2.01 -0.47
CA PHE A 367 -15.20 -2.98 -1.49
C PHE A 367 -16.58 -2.68 -2.11
N ILE A 368 -17.62 -2.52 -1.30
CA ILE A 368 -18.99 -2.22 -1.76
C ILE A 368 -19.03 -0.90 -2.52
N ASP A 369 -18.49 0.19 -1.95
CA ASP A 369 -18.49 1.49 -2.61
C ASP A 369 -17.71 1.43 -3.95
N GLY A 370 -16.59 0.69 -3.98
CA GLY A 370 -15.85 0.45 -5.22
C GLY A 370 -16.61 -0.36 -6.27
N ARG A 371 -17.41 -1.36 -5.86
CA ARG A 371 -18.29 -2.11 -6.77
C ARG A 371 -19.43 -1.24 -7.28
N LEU A 372 -20.04 -0.42 -6.43
CA LEU A 372 -21.10 0.50 -6.83
C LEU A 372 -20.60 1.54 -7.84
N ASP A 373 -19.38 2.08 -7.65
CA ASP A 373 -18.75 2.98 -8.61
C ASP A 373 -18.60 2.32 -9.99
N LEU A 374 -18.09 1.08 -10.03
CA LEU A 374 -17.90 0.30 -11.27
C LEU A 374 -19.24 -0.05 -11.94
N LEU A 375 -20.25 -0.47 -11.16
CA LEU A 375 -21.57 -0.77 -11.70
C LEU A 375 -22.22 0.48 -12.31
N ASN A 376 -22.16 1.61 -11.59
CA ASN A 376 -22.78 2.86 -12.02
C ASN A 376 -22.01 3.58 -13.14
N SER A 377 -20.73 3.25 -13.37
CA SER A 377 -20.00 3.77 -14.54
C SER A 377 -20.48 3.14 -15.86
N GLY A 378 -21.12 1.97 -15.79
CA GLY A 378 -21.49 1.17 -16.97
C GLY A 378 -20.32 0.37 -17.55
N GLU A 379 -19.14 0.43 -16.93
CA GLU A 379 -18.01 -0.43 -17.25
C GLU A 379 -18.20 -1.74 -16.48
N GLY A 380 -18.84 -2.72 -17.12
CA GLY A 380 -18.98 -4.05 -16.51
C GLY A 380 -17.61 -4.59 -16.08
N PHE A 381 -17.51 -5.18 -14.89
CA PHE A 381 -16.29 -5.77 -14.37
C PHE A 381 -16.40 -7.30 -14.29
N SER A 382 -15.25 -7.96 -14.30
CA SER A 382 -15.13 -9.40 -14.09
C SER A 382 -13.77 -9.65 -13.46
N ASP A 383 -13.75 -10.33 -12.33
CA ASP A 383 -12.54 -10.76 -11.67
C ASP A 383 -12.74 -12.14 -11.04
N VAL A 384 -11.64 -12.74 -10.56
CA VAL A 384 -11.66 -14.12 -10.06
C VAL A 384 -12.58 -14.30 -8.85
N PHE A 385 -12.88 -13.23 -8.10
CA PHE A 385 -13.86 -13.29 -7.01
C PHE A 385 -15.28 -13.40 -7.54
N GLU A 386 -15.63 -12.61 -8.57
CA GLU A 386 -16.95 -12.72 -9.21
C GLU A 386 -17.14 -14.08 -9.90
N GLU A 387 -16.09 -14.64 -10.49
CA GLU A 387 -16.10 -15.99 -11.06
C GLU A 387 -16.33 -17.06 -9.99
N GLU A 388 -15.68 -16.92 -8.83
CA GLU A 388 -15.86 -17.84 -7.71
C GLU A 388 -17.28 -17.79 -7.12
N ILE A 389 -17.90 -16.60 -7.06
CA ILE A 389 -19.32 -16.49 -6.67
C ILE A 389 -20.22 -17.25 -7.66
N ASN A 390 -19.99 -17.12 -8.97
CA ASN A 390 -20.80 -17.78 -10.00
C ASN A 390 -20.75 -19.32 -9.89
N MET A 391 -19.62 -19.86 -9.45
CA MET A 391 -19.43 -21.30 -9.24
C MET A 391 -19.97 -21.80 -7.91
N GLY A 392 -20.23 -20.90 -6.96
CA GLY A 392 -20.68 -21.23 -5.61
C GLY A 392 -22.20 -21.31 -5.50
N GLU A 393 -22.67 -22.03 -4.47
CA GLU A 393 -24.09 -22.06 -4.14
C GLU A 393 -24.63 -20.69 -3.66
N TYR A 394 -23.74 -19.73 -3.41
CA TYR A 394 -24.05 -18.38 -2.90
C TYR A 394 -24.60 -17.43 -3.96
N ALA A 395 -24.60 -17.83 -5.24
CA ALA A 395 -25.05 -17.03 -6.37
C ALA A 395 -26.52 -16.54 -6.28
N GLY A 396 -27.35 -17.10 -5.39
CA GLY A 396 -28.74 -16.68 -5.22
C GLY A 396 -29.54 -16.76 -6.54
N SER A 397 -30.70 -16.11 -6.61
CA SER A 397 -31.42 -15.95 -7.89
C SER A 397 -30.77 -14.83 -8.72
N ASP A 398 -29.58 -15.11 -9.26
CA ASP A 398 -28.68 -14.18 -9.97
C ASP A 398 -29.23 -13.65 -11.31
N LYS A 399 -30.54 -13.81 -11.58
CA LYS A 399 -31.17 -13.44 -12.85
C LYS A 399 -31.06 -11.94 -13.12
N LEU A 400 -31.30 -11.09 -12.12
CA LEU A 400 -31.31 -9.64 -12.29
C LEU A 400 -29.90 -9.06 -12.48
N TYR A 401 -28.92 -9.52 -11.71
CA TYR A 401 -27.53 -9.08 -11.84
C TYR A 401 -26.91 -9.55 -13.17
N HIS A 402 -27.10 -10.81 -13.56
CA HIS A 402 -26.67 -11.28 -14.88
C HIS A 402 -27.43 -10.63 -16.03
N GLN A 403 -28.73 -10.36 -15.88
CA GLN A 403 -29.51 -9.63 -16.87
C GLN A 403 -28.97 -8.21 -17.03
N TRP A 404 -28.67 -7.51 -15.94
CA TRP A 404 -28.05 -6.19 -15.97
C TRP A 404 -26.68 -6.23 -16.65
N LEU A 405 -25.78 -7.12 -16.23
CA LEU A 405 -24.46 -7.29 -16.84
C LEU A 405 -24.56 -7.57 -18.34
N SER A 406 -25.50 -8.41 -18.75
CA SER A 406 -25.74 -8.72 -20.16
C SER A 406 -26.27 -7.52 -20.94
N THR A 407 -27.09 -6.67 -20.32
CA THR A 407 -27.67 -5.47 -20.93
C THR A 407 -26.60 -4.39 -21.08
N VAL A 408 -25.75 -4.21 -20.08
CA VAL A 408 -24.64 -3.25 -20.11
C VAL A 408 -23.56 -3.68 -21.10
N ARG A 409 -23.16 -4.96 -21.11
CA ARG A 409 -22.21 -5.50 -22.11
C ARG A 409 -22.73 -5.39 -23.55
N LYS A 410 -24.05 -5.49 -23.75
CA LYS A 410 -24.69 -5.33 -25.07
C LYS A 410 -25.04 -3.88 -25.41
N GLY A 411 -25.02 -2.98 -24.43
CA GLY A 411 -25.67 -1.66 -24.47
C GLY A 411 -24.73 -0.48 -24.25
N SER A 412 -23.45 -0.58 -24.66
CA SER A 412 -22.55 0.56 -24.77
C SER A 412 -23.13 1.63 -25.71
N GLY A 413 -24.01 2.51 -25.20
CA GLY A 413 -24.40 3.72 -25.91
C GLY A 413 -25.72 4.40 -25.52
N ALA A 414 -26.78 3.67 -25.12
CA ALA A 414 -28.14 4.25 -25.17
C ALA A 414 -28.78 4.61 -23.81
N ILE A 415 -28.43 3.95 -22.70
CA ILE A 415 -29.15 4.11 -21.41
C ILE A 415 -28.40 5.05 -20.44
N LEU A 416 -27.13 5.37 -20.70
CA LEU A 416 -26.24 6.03 -19.71
C LEU A 416 -26.26 7.57 -19.72
N ASN A 417 -26.88 8.22 -20.72
CA ASN A 417 -26.88 9.69 -20.80
C ASN A 417 -27.84 10.37 -19.81
N THR A 418 -28.86 9.65 -19.32
CA THR A 418 -29.87 10.20 -18.42
C THR A 418 -29.43 10.21 -16.95
N VAL A 419 -28.60 9.26 -16.51
CA VAL A 419 -28.09 9.20 -15.13
C VAL A 419 -26.90 10.15 -14.92
N LYS A 420 -26.02 10.31 -15.93
CA LYS A 420 -24.91 11.28 -15.88
C LYS A 420 -25.36 12.74 -15.72
N THR A 421 -26.59 13.07 -16.09
CA THR A 421 -27.12 14.45 -16.04
C THR A 421 -27.87 14.78 -14.75
N LYS A 422 -28.18 13.81 -13.89
CA LYS A 422 -28.99 14.02 -12.66
C LYS A 422 -28.26 13.81 -11.33
N ALA A 423 -26.97 13.48 -11.33
CA ALA A 423 -26.17 13.43 -10.09
C ALA A 423 -26.12 14.83 -9.43
N ASN A 424 -26.92 15.01 -8.38
CA ASN A 424 -27.22 16.27 -7.73
C ASN A 424 -25.94 16.99 -7.22
N PRO A 425 -25.70 18.27 -7.56
CA PRO A 425 -24.55 19.06 -7.07
C PRO A 425 -24.41 19.10 -5.54
N ALA A 426 -25.50 18.86 -4.81
CA ALA A 426 -25.53 18.79 -3.36
C ALA A 426 -24.65 17.65 -2.80
N MET A 427 -24.56 16.48 -3.48
CA MET A 427 -23.81 15.33 -2.98
C MET A 427 -22.28 15.53 -3.10
N LYS A 428 -21.84 16.22 -4.17
CA LYS A 428 -20.45 16.70 -4.30
C LYS A 428 -20.08 17.73 -3.23
N THR A 429 -21.04 18.56 -2.82
CA THR A 429 -20.83 19.60 -1.79
C THR A 429 -20.71 18.98 -0.40
N VAL A 430 -21.54 17.99 -0.07
CA VAL A 430 -21.46 17.24 1.19
C VAL A 430 -20.16 16.42 1.27
N TYR A 431 -19.75 15.77 0.18
CA TYR A 431 -18.47 15.06 0.12
C TYR A 431 -17.27 16.02 0.26
N LYS A 432 -17.34 17.21 -0.34
CA LYS A 432 -16.32 18.25 -0.19
C LYS A 432 -16.25 18.76 1.25
N PHE A 433 -17.39 19.01 1.88
CA PHE A 433 -17.45 19.42 3.29
C PHE A 433 -16.90 18.35 4.25
N ALA A 434 -17.24 17.07 4.05
CA ALA A 434 -16.72 15.96 4.86
C ALA A 434 -15.20 15.76 4.65
N LYS A 435 -14.72 15.87 3.40
CA LYS A 435 -13.29 15.83 3.06
C LYS A 435 -12.52 17.01 3.66
N ASP A 436 -13.09 18.21 3.65
CA ASP A 436 -12.47 19.41 4.21
C ASP A 436 -12.48 19.36 5.75
N HIS A 437 -13.51 18.79 6.38
CA HIS A 437 -13.57 18.58 7.83
C HIS A 437 -12.53 17.55 8.31
N ALA A 438 -12.32 16.45 7.56
CA ALA A 438 -11.26 15.49 7.84
C ALA A 438 -9.86 16.11 7.67
N LYS A 439 -9.65 16.96 6.65
CA LYS A 439 -8.40 17.72 6.47
C LYS A 439 -8.15 18.73 7.58
N MET A 440 -9.19 19.37 8.12
CA MET A 440 -9.05 20.28 9.25
C MET A 440 -8.68 19.55 10.54
N GLY A 441 -9.29 18.38 10.82
CA GLY A 441 -8.90 17.54 11.97
C GLY A 441 -7.44 17.11 11.91
N ILE A 442 -6.93 16.74 10.74
CA ILE A 442 -5.51 16.39 10.53
C ILE A 442 -4.59 17.63 10.68
N LYS A 443 -5.02 18.80 10.20
CA LYS A 443 -4.27 20.05 10.35
C LYS A 443 -4.21 20.53 11.81
N GLU A 444 -5.27 20.30 12.58
CA GLU A 444 -5.33 20.64 13.99
C GLU A 444 -4.41 19.73 14.83
N VAL A 445 -4.38 18.42 14.51
CA VAL A 445 -3.41 17.47 15.08
C VAL A 445 -1.96 17.85 14.72
N LYS A 446 -1.71 18.24 13.46
CA LYS A 446 -0.39 18.73 13.01
C LYS A 446 0.04 20.03 13.69
N ASN A 447 -0.89 20.93 14.01
CA ASN A 447 -0.61 22.15 14.76
C ASN A 447 -0.34 21.85 16.25
N ARG A 448 -1.02 20.86 16.84
CA ARG A 448 -0.71 20.40 18.20
C ARG A 448 0.65 19.72 18.28
N LEU A 449 1.07 18.98 17.25
CA LEU A 449 2.43 18.44 17.13
C LEU A 449 3.48 19.56 17.09
N LYS A 450 3.27 20.60 16.28
CA LYS A 450 4.18 21.77 16.24
C LYS A 450 4.24 22.53 17.56
N GLN A 451 3.13 22.65 18.30
CA GLN A 451 3.13 23.29 19.62
C GLN A 451 3.83 22.43 20.68
N LYS A 452 3.77 21.10 20.55
CA LYS A 452 4.46 20.17 21.45
C LYS A 452 5.97 20.16 21.22
N ASP A 453 6.42 20.24 19.97
CA ASP A 453 7.85 20.38 19.61
C ASP A 453 8.47 21.69 20.14
N ILE A 454 7.67 22.76 20.23
CA ILE A 454 8.09 24.06 20.79
C ILE A 454 8.12 24.03 22.33
N ALA A 455 7.27 23.22 22.96
CA ALA A 455 7.22 23.07 24.41
C ALA A 455 8.32 22.15 24.97
N GLU A 456 8.81 21.18 24.19
CA GLU A 456 9.85 20.22 24.61
C GLU A 456 11.29 20.71 24.35
N ASN A 457 11.49 21.74 23.53
CA ASN A 457 12.81 22.34 23.28
C ASN A 457 12.90 23.77 23.82
N GLY A 458 13.10 23.91 25.13
CA GLY A 458 13.35 25.19 25.78
C GLY A 458 14.74 25.75 25.48
N CYS A 459 14.81 26.80 24.65
CA CYS A 459 15.90 27.78 24.69
C CYS A 459 15.32 29.19 24.46
N ALA A 460 15.61 30.11 25.37
CA ALA A 460 15.12 31.50 25.38
C ALA A 460 15.79 32.37 24.28
N PRO A 461 15.18 33.50 23.87
CA PRO A 461 15.56 34.20 22.64
C PRO A 461 16.76 35.14 22.85
N THR A 462 17.72 35.12 21.93
CA THR A 462 18.73 36.19 21.80
C THR A 462 18.27 37.25 20.81
N MET A 463 18.27 38.49 21.28
CA MET A 463 18.06 39.72 20.51
C MET A 463 19.20 39.97 19.53
N GLU A 464 18.84 40.43 18.32
CA GLU A 464 19.60 41.27 17.37
C GLU A 464 18.71 41.34 16.10
N GLU A 465 18.49 42.43 15.37
CA GLU A 465 18.69 43.87 15.52
C GLU A 465 17.80 44.49 14.40
N GLN A 466 17.10 45.59 14.67
CA GLN A 466 16.17 46.23 13.72
C GLN A 466 16.88 47.18 12.75
N LEU A 467 16.55 47.11 11.45
CA LEU A 467 16.75 48.20 10.47
C LEU A 467 15.51 48.32 9.54
N PRO A 468 15.19 49.52 9.02
CA PRO A 468 13.83 50.04 9.07
C PRO A 468 13.08 50.02 7.73
N LYS A 469 11.75 50.10 7.85
CA LYS A 469 10.76 50.24 6.78
C LYS A 469 10.84 51.61 6.09
N THR A 470 10.85 51.62 4.76
CA THR A 470 10.52 52.80 3.94
C THR A 470 9.04 52.79 3.54
N ALA A 471 8.41 53.95 3.70
CA ALA A 471 7.01 54.26 3.39
C ALA A 471 6.79 54.54 1.87
N PRO A 472 5.54 54.56 1.38
CA PRO A 472 5.22 54.60 -0.05
C PRO A 472 5.08 56.03 -0.61
N SER A 473 5.42 56.19 -1.89
CA SER A 473 5.21 57.44 -2.66
C SER A 473 3.88 57.44 -3.43
N PRO A 474 3.25 58.61 -3.67
CA PRO A 474 1.87 58.70 -4.18
C PRO A 474 1.74 58.94 -5.70
N LEU A 475 0.58 58.49 -6.21
CA LEU A 475 -0.27 58.92 -7.35
C LEU A 475 0.27 59.98 -8.34
N VAL A 476 0.05 59.77 -9.66
CA VAL A 476 -0.83 60.60 -10.55
C VAL A 476 -1.06 59.89 -11.93
N GLU A 477 -2.24 60.20 -12.46
CA GLU A 477 -3.07 59.77 -13.59
C GLU A 477 -2.49 59.63 -15.02
N ALA A 478 -3.08 58.64 -15.71
CA ALA A 478 -3.68 58.63 -17.06
C ALA A 478 -2.99 59.29 -18.27
N LYS A 479 -2.72 58.47 -19.31
CA LYS A 479 -3.13 58.68 -20.72
C LYS A 479 -2.76 57.47 -21.61
N ASP A 480 -3.76 56.94 -22.30
CA ASP A 480 -3.65 56.11 -23.53
C ASP A 480 -3.57 57.10 -24.74
N PRO A 481 -3.01 56.78 -25.94
CA PRO A 481 -3.61 55.79 -26.85
C PRO A 481 -2.65 55.05 -27.85
N LYS A 482 -3.09 53.83 -28.26
CA LYS A 482 -3.17 53.26 -29.62
C LYS A 482 -1.96 53.15 -30.61
N LEU A 483 -1.98 51.99 -31.29
CA LEU A 483 -1.75 51.69 -32.74
C LEU A 483 -0.35 51.22 -33.23
N ARG A 484 -0.32 49.90 -33.49
CA ARG A 484 0.04 49.17 -34.73
C ARG A 484 1.36 49.42 -35.51
N GLU A 485 2.04 48.28 -35.66
CA GLU A 485 2.58 47.66 -36.89
C GLU A 485 3.88 48.14 -37.55
N ASP A 486 4.70 47.11 -37.84
CA ASP A 486 5.46 46.89 -39.08
C ASP A 486 6.83 47.56 -39.31
N ARG A 487 7.91 46.76 -39.17
CA ARG A 487 8.67 46.18 -40.31
C ARG A 487 10.00 45.53 -39.88
N ARG A 488 10.27 44.35 -40.48
CA ARG A 488 11.56 43.64 -40.48
C ARG A 488 12.55 44.28 -41.51
N PRO A 489 13.67 43.61 -41.86
CA PRO A 489 15.01 43.65 -41.26
C PRO A 489 16.03 44.23 -42.27
N ILE A 490 17.34 44.31 -41.96
CA ILE A 490 18.46 44.19 -42.93
C ILE A 490 19.79 44.13 -42.17
N THR A 491 20.59 43.12 -42.52
CA THR A 491 22.03 42.89 -42.25
C THR A 491 22.93 43.80 -43.08
N VAL A 492 24.06 44.31 -42.55
CA VAL A 492 25.36 44.38 -43.28
C VAL A 492 26.54 44.46 -42.30
N HIS A 493 27.59 43.66 -42.57
CA HIS A 493 28.94 43.69 -42.00
C HIS A 493 29.76 44.94 -42.38
N PHE A 494 30.73 45.36 -41.53
CA PHE A 494 32.19 45.31 -41.76
C PHE A 494 32.95 46.25 -40.79
N GLY A 495 34.14 45.84 -40.35
CA GLY A 495 35.29 46.75 -40.33
C GLY A 495 36.00 47.07 -39.01
N GLN A 496 37.01 46.26 -38.69
CA GLN A 496 38.38 46.63 -38.28
C GLN A 496 38.70 47.38 -36.96
N MET A 497 39.56 46.69 -36.19
CA MET A 497 40.81 47.12 -35.55
C MET A 497 40.80 48.34 -34.62
N SER A 498 40.99 48.07 -33.33
CA SER A 498 42.22 48.38 -32.57
C SER A 498 42.30 47.47 -31.35
#